data_AF-A0A382LAE1-F1
#
_entry.id   AF-A0A382LAE1-F1
#
_cell.length_a   1.000
_cell.length_b   1.000
_cell.length_c   1.000
_cell.angle_alpha   90.00
_cell.angle_beta   90.00
_cell.angle_gamma   90.00
#
_symmetry.space_group_name_H-M   'P 1'
#
loop_
_entity.id
_entity.type
_entity.pdbx_description
1 polymer ?
#
loop_
_entity_poly.entity_id
_entity_poly.type
_entity_poly.pdbx_seq_one_letter_code
_entity_poly.pdbx_strand_id
1 'polypeptide(L)'
;MAESESGQEKTEMPTPKRLQELMESGQFAKSPEIQTVFLIGMGLLALTMMMPTIMSTFRIYMASIFSQLATLQVTSDGFPHLFANFINMAGTCLLPIMIGAFLAALFGAGLQSRFQFTPKAIEPKFSKLNPIKGFKNIFSSQSVAKLLVALTKFIVLFGFTWPVIRDVMDDPMFSSSTDFYYILYFMADTAQSVTLRVLAGMVLIAAGDYAYQMWKNERDSMMTYQEVK
;
A
#
# COMPACT_ATOMS: atom_id res chain seq x y z
N MET A 1 11.18 2.77 -25.85
CA MET A 1 11.12 3.76 -26.94
C MET A 1 10.35 3.10 -28.05
N ALA A 2 9.12 3.54 -28.29
CA ALA A 2 8.32 3.01 -29.39
C ALA A 2 8.71 3.80 -30.64
N GLU A 3 9.40 3.14 -31.57
CA GLU A 3 9.53 3.62 -32.94
C GLU A 3 8.12 3.77 -33.51
N SER A 4 7.72 5.01 -33.78
CA SER A 4 6.56 5.33 -34.61
C SER A 4 6.81 4.78 -36.01
N GLU A 5 5.79 4.20 -36.64
CA GLU A 5 5.80 3.66 -38.02
C GLU A 5 6.17 4.69 -39.11
N SER A 6 6.53 5.93 -38.75
CA SER A 6 6.97 7.01 -39.63
C SER A 6 8.35 7.61 -39.31
N GLY A 7 9.08 7.11 -38.30
CA GLY A 7 10.43 7.61 -37.95
C GLY A 7 10.50 9.08 -37.52
N GLN A 8 9.37 9.78 -37.42
CA GLN A 8 9.31 11.15 -36.94
C GLN A 8 9.31 11.20 -35.41
N GLU A 9 10.20 12.04 -34.87
CA GLU A 9 10.25 12.33 -33.44
C GLU A 9 8.97 13.06 -33.00
N LYS A 10 8.43 12.65 -31.85
CA LYS A 10 7.31 13.32 -31.19
C LYS A 10 7.85 14.56 -30.47
N THR A 11 7.60 15.73 -31.00
CA THR A 11 8.09 17.02 -30.46
C THR A 11 6.96 17.98 -30.06
N GLU A 12 5.73 17.73 -30.53
CA GLU A 12 4.61 18.65 -30.37
C GLU A 12 3.81 18.35 -29.09
N MET A 13 3.28 19.40 -28.46
CA MET A 13 2.45 19.26 -27.27
C MET A 13 1.11 18.57 -27.59
N PRO A 14 0.59 17.69 -26.70
CA PRO A 14 -0.69 17.03 -26.91
C PRO A 14 -1.86 18.04 -26.95
N THR A 15 -2.78 17.85 -27.90
CA THR A 15 -4.02 18.62 -27.98
C THR A 15 -4.99 18.22 -26.85
N PRO A 16 -5.96 19.08 -26.48
CA PRO A 16 -6.97 18.74 -25.48
C PRO A 16 -7.74 17.45 -25.82
N LYS A 17 -8.02 17.23 -27.11
CA LYS A 17 -8.69 16.01 -27.60
C LYS A 17 -7.85 14.76 -27.34
N ARG A 18 -6.53 14.81 -27.62
CA ARG A 18 -5.64 13.67 -27.34
C ARG A 18 -5.51 13.40 -25.84
N LEU A 19 -5.42 14.44 -25.01
CA LEU A 19 -5.40 14.26 -23.55
C LEU A 19 -6.67 13.56 -23.07
N GLN A 20 -7.83 13.95 -23.59
CA GLN A 20 -9.09 13.30 -23.27
C GLN A 20 -9.13 11.84 -23.74
N GLU A 21 -8.68 11.54 -24.96
CA GLU A 21 -8.59 10.17 -25.48
C GLU A 21 -7.64 9.29 -24.65
N LEU A 22 -6.49 9.83 -24.24
CA LEU A 22 -5.54 9.14 -23.35
C LEU A 22 -6.20 8.83 -22.01
N MET A 23 -6.90 9.78 -21.41
CA MET A 23 -7.64 9.56 -20.16
C MET A 23 -8.78 8.53 -20.32
N GLU A 24 -9.56 8.59 -21.41
CA GLU A 24 -10.61 7.62 -21.75
C GLU A 24 -10.07 6.21 -22.06
N SER A 25 -8.80 6.11 -22.43
CA SER A 25 -8.11 4.82 -22.62
C SER A 25 -7.43 4.31 -21.33
N GLY A 26 -7.41 5.13 -20.27
CA GLY A 26 -6.82 4.80 -18.96
C GLY A 26 -5.32 5.04 -18.91
N GLN A 27 -4.78 5.80 -19.87
CA GLN A 27 -3.38 6.18 -19.95
C GLN A 27 -3.17 7.50 -19.22
N PHE A 28 -2.75 7.39 -17.96
CA PHE A 28 -2.37 8.51 -17.11
C PHE A 28 -1.18 8.10 -16.23
N ALA A 29 -0.48 9.10 -15.67
CA ALA A 29 0.62 8.87 -14.76
C ALA A 29 0.14 8.08 -13.52
N LYS A 30 0.57 6.83 -13.41
CA LYS A 30 0.24 5.95 -12.28
C LYS A 30 1.52 5.47 -11.60
N SER A 31 1.71 5.90 -10.35
CA SER A 31 2.74 5.43 -9.45
C SER A 31 2.18 4.31 -8.56
N PRO A 32 2.74 3.09 -8.61
CA PRO A 32 2.38 2.03 -7.67
C PRO A 32 2.75 2.41 -6.22
N GLU A 33 3.79 3.23 -6.03
CA GLU A 33 4.31 3.60 -4.71
C GLU A 33 3.34 4.50 -3.94
N ILE A 34 2.61 5.38 -4.64
CA ILE A 34 1.54 6.18 -4.02
C ILE A 34 0.51 5.27 -3.35
N GLN A 35 0.11 4.18 -4.02
CA GLN A 35 -0.89 3.26 -3.46
C GLN A 35 -0.38 2.59 -2.18
N THR A 36 0.90 2.21 -2.14
CA THR A 36 1.55 1.68 -0.93
C THR A 36 1.58 2.69 0.20
N VAL A 37 1.91 3.96 -0.09
CA VAL A 37 1.91 5.04 0.92
C VAL A 37 0.52 5.24 1.52
N PHE A 38 -0.53 5.30 0.70
CA PHE A 38 -1.90 5.41 1.21
C PHE A 38 -2.29 4.21 2.07
N LEU A 39 -1.92 3.00 1.67
CA LEU A 39 -2.23 1.78 2.41
C LEU A 39 -1.57 1.77 3.80
N ILE A 40 -0.27 2.05 3.85
CA ILE A 40 0.49 2.11 5.12
C ILE A 40 -0.03 3.27 5.98
N GLY A 41 -0.24 4.45 5.39
CA GLY A 41 -0.70 5.64 6.11
C GLY A 41 -2.09 5.48 6.72
N MET A 42 -3.06 5.01 5.94
CA MET A 42 -4.41 4.75 6.45
C MET A 42 -4.44 3.57 7.42
N GLY A 43 -3.63 2.53 7.19
CA GLY A 43 -3.48 1.41 8.12
C GLY A 43 -2.96 1.88 9.48
N LEU A 44 -1.92 2.72 9.48
CA LEU A 44 -1.37 3.32 10.68
C LEU A 44 -2.38 4.23 11.39
N LEU A 45 -3.08 5.09 10.66
CA LEU A 45 -4.12 5.96 11.22
C LEU A 45 -5.26 5.14 11.84
N ALA A 46 -5.76 4.14 11.12
CA ALA A 46 -6.82 3.26 11.62
C ALA A 46 -6.37 2.50 12.87
N LEU A 47 -5.17 1.93 12.85
CA LEU A 47 -4.61 1.22 14.01
C LEU A 47 -4.41 2.13 15.21
N THR A 48 -3.79 3.31 15.03
CA THR A 48 -3.51 4.24 16.15
C THR A 48 -4.80 4.77 16.78
N MET A 49 -5.79 5.13 15.98
CA MET A 49 -7.09 5.60 16.50
C MET A 49 -7.90 4.48 17.16
N MET A 50 -7.82 3.26 16.64
CA MET A 50 -8.62 2.12 17.13
C MET A 50 -7.91 1.29 18.19
N MET A 51 -6.60 1.47 18.42
CA MET A 51 -5.82 0.68 19.38
C MET A 51 -6.46 0.66 20.78
N PRO A 52 -6.92 1.78 21.37
CA PRO A 52 -7.55 1.75 22.70
C PRO A 52 -8.84 0.89 22.72
N THR A 53 -9.65 0.99 21.66
CA THR A 53 -10.88 0.21 21.49
C THR A 53 -10.55 -1.27 21.31
N ILE A 54 -9.59 -1.61 20.44
CA ILE A 54 -9.13 -2.98 20.22
C ILE A 54 -8.63 -3.60 21.52
N MET A 55 -7.74 -2.91 22.25
CA MET A 55 -7.18 -3.38 23.51
C MET A 55 -8.25 -3.57 24.58
N SER A 56 -9.16 -2.61 24.74
CA SER A 56 -10.25 -2.72 25.73
C SER A 56 -11.21 -3.85 25.40
N THR A 57 -11.62 -3.98 24.14
CA THR A 57 -12.55 -5.03 23.70
C THR A 57 -11.90 -6.40 23.82
N PHE A 58 -10.63 -6.54 23.43
CA PHE A 58 -9.86 -7.78 23.59
C PHE A 58 -9.69 -8.17 25.05
N ARG A 59 -9.37 -7.21 25.92
CA ARG A 59 -9.26 -7.43 27.36
C ARG A 59 -10.58 -7.91 27.96
N ILE A 60 -11.70 -7.24 27.64
CA ILE A 60 -13.03 -7.59 28.16
C ILE A 60 -13.43 -8.98 27.67
N TYR A 61 -13.22 -9.26 26.39
CA TYR A 61 -13.54 -10.57 25.80
C TYR A 61 -12.72 -11.69 26.44
N MET A 62 -11.40 -11.52 26.57
CA MET A 62 -10.54 -12.49 27.25
C MET A 62 -10.93 -12.71 28.71
N ALA A 63 -11.17 -11.63 29.47
CA ALA A 63 -11.60 -11.74 30.87
C ALA A 63 -12.94 -12.48 30.99
N SER A 64 -13.88 -12.23 30.07
CA SER A 64 -15.16 -12.93 30.02
C SER A 64 -14.99 -14.44 29.78
N ILE A 65 -14.16 -14.83 28.81
CA ILE A 65 -13.88 -16.24 28.52
C ILE A 65 -13.17 -16.91 29.70
N PHE A 66 -12.10 -16.31 30.23
CA PHE A 66 -11.33 -16.91 31.32
C PHE A 66 -12.10 -16.99 32.64
N SER A 67 -12.98 -16.03 32.93
CA SER A 67 -13.82 -16.09 34.13
C SER A 67 -14.87 -17.19 34.08
N GLN A 68 -15.30 -17.59 32.88
CA GLN A 68 -16.33 -18.60 32.67
C GLN A 68 -15.74 -19.97 32.35
N LEU A 69 -14.41 -20.13 32.28
CA LEU A 69 -13.76 -21.35 31.78
C LEU A 69 -14.23 -22.64 32.48
N ALA A 70 -14.51 -22.55 33.78
CA ALA A 70 -14.97 -23.69 34.60
C ALA A 70 -16.46 -24.02 34.41
N THR A 71 -17.27 -23.08 33.93
CA THR A 71 -18.73 -23.20 33.80
C THR A 71 -19.21 -23.20 32.34
N LEU A 72 -18.32 -22.91 31.40
CA LEU A 72 -18.62 -22.78 29.98
C LEU A 72 -18.89 -24.17 29.41
N GLN A 73 -20.17 -24.51 29.24
CA GLN A 73 -20.59 -25.71 28.54
C GLN A 73 -20.84 -25.37 27.08
N VAL A 74 -20.04 -25.96 26.18
CA VAL A 74 -20.24 -25.84 24.74
C VAL A 74 -21.38 -26.77 24.34
N THR A 75 -22.61 -26.32 24.57
CA THR A 75 -23.84 -26.99 24.11
C THR A 75 -24.31 -26.42 22.77
N SER A 76 -25.18 -27.15 22.07
CA SER A 76 -25.81 -26.69 20.83
C SER A 76 -26.55 -25.35 21.01
N ASP A 77 -27.08 -25.09 22.21
CA ASP A 77 -27.83 -23.88 22.51
C ASP A 77 -26.93 -22.71 22.96
N GLY A 78 -25.79 -23.00 23.60
CA GLY A 78 -24.83 -21.99 24.05
C GLY A 78 -23.85 -21.53 22.97
N PHE A 79 -23.54 -22.40 22.00
CA PHE A 79 -22.57 -22.12 20.94
C PHE A 79 -22.92 -20.88 20.08
N PRO A 80 -24.17 -20.67 19.63
CA PRO A 80 -24.54 -19.49 18.85
C PRO A 80 -24.24 -18.17 19.57
N HIS A 81 -24.45 -18.12 20.89
CA HIS A 81 -24.16 -16.92 21.70
C HIS A 81 -22.66 -16.66 21.81
N LEU A 82 -21.85 -17.70 22.06
CA LEU A 82 -20.40 -17.59 22.09
C LEU A 82 -19.85 -17.14 20.73
N PHE A 83 -20.39 -17.68 19.65
CA PHE A 83 -20.00 -17.33 18.29
C PHE A 83 -20.40 -15.90 17.93
N ALA A 84 -21.59 -15.45 18.31
CA ALA A 84 -22.03 -14.06 18.11
C ALA A 84 -21.14 -13.07 18.90
N ASN A 85 -20.74 -13.41 20.12
CA ASN A 85 -19.81 -12.60 20.91
C ASN A 85 -18.43 -12.54 20.26
N PHE A 86 -17.93 -13.67 19.73
CA PHE A 86 -16.68 -13.70 18.97
C PHE A 86 -16.76 -12.84 17.70
N ILE A 87 -17.85 -12.95 16.93
CA ILE A 87 -18.04 -12.13 15.72
C ILE A 87 -18.10 -10.64 16.06
N ASN A 88 -18.81 -10.25 17.12
CA ASN A 88 -18.84 -8.85 17.55
C ASN A 88 -17.44 -8.36 17.92
N MET A 89 -16.72 -9.11 18.75
CA MET A 89 -15.35 -8.81 19.13
C MET A 89 -14.42 -8.68 17.91
N ALA A 90 -14.44 -9.66 17.01
CA ALA A 90 -13.63 -9.66 15.79
C ALA A 90 -14.04 -8.52 14.85
N GLY A 91 -15.34 -8.26 14.70
CA GLY A 91 -15.90 -7.19 13.88
C GLY A 91 -15.47 -5.82 14.38
N THR A 92 -15.58 -5.54 15.68
CA THR A 92 -15.13 -4.29 16.29
C THR A 92 -13.64 -4.06 16.07
N CYS A 93 -12.82 -5.11 16.07
CA CYS A 93 -11.38 -4.98 15.88
C CYS A 93 -10.96 -4.87 14.40
N LEU A 94 -11.60 -5.66 13.51
CA LEU A 94 -11.17 -5.80 12.12
C LEU A 94 -11.86 -4.82 11.18
N LEU A 95 -13.15 -4.52 11.37
CA LEU A 95 -13.90 -3.66 10.45
C LEU A 95 -13.26 -2.28 10.26
N PRO A 96 -12.81 -1.56 11.30
CA PRO A 96 -12.17 -0.26 11.10
C PRO A 96 -10.90 -0.34 10.25
N ILE A 97 -10.10 -1.39 10.42
CA ILE A 97 -8.87 -1.62 9.66
C ILE A 97 -9.21 -1.95 8.19
N MET A 98 -10.22 -2.79 7.96
CA MET A 98 -10.71 -3.13 6.62
C MET A 98 -11.27 -1.91 5.90
N ILE A 99 -12.04 -1.06 6.59
CA ILE A 99 -12.55 0.20 6.06
C ILE A 99 -11.38 1.13 5.72
N GLY A 100 -10.38 1.24 6.61
CA GLY A 100 -9.16 2.02 6.35
C GLY A 100 -8.42 1.54 5.11
N ALA A 101 -8.26 0.22 4.93
CA ALA A 101 -7.62 -0.36 3.75
C ALA A 101 -8.44 -0.13 2.47
N PHE A 102 -9.77 -0.25 2.55
CA PHE A 102 -10.67 0.06 1.43
C PHE A 102 -10.56 1.53 1.01
N LEU A 103 -10.61 2.45 1.97
CA LEU A 103 -10.44 3.88 1.71
C LEU A 103 -9.05 4.17 1.14
N ALA A 104 -7.99 3.53 1.65
CA ALA A 104 -6.65 3.66 1.09
C ALA A 104 -6.57 3.23 -0.37
N ALA A 105 -7.18 2.10 -0.71
CA ALA A 105 -7.22 1.62 -2.09
C ALA A 105 -8.02 2.59 -2.98
N LEU A 106 -9.18 3.06 -2.49
CA LEU A 106 -10.04 3.98 -3.20
C LEU A 106 -9.36 5.33 -3.46
N PHE A 107 -8.78 5.97 -2.44
CA PHE A 107 -8.09 7.25 -2.59
C PHE A 107 -6.74 7.10 -3.31
N GLY A 108 -5.97 6.07 -2.99
CA GLY A 108 -4.67 5.84 -3.61
C GLY A 108 -4.76 5.59 -5.11
N ALA A 109 -5.76 4.83 -5.57
CA ALA A 109 -6.00 4.62 -6.99
C ALA A 109 -6.83 5.76 -7.62
N GLY A 110 -7.87 6.23 -6.92
CA GLY A 110 -8.81 7.22 -7.42
C GLY A 110 -8.20 8.61 -7.60
N LEU A 111 -7.32 9.06 -6.70
CA LEU A 111 -6.63 10.34 -6.88
C LEU A 111 -5.74 10.34 -8.12
N GLN A 112 -5.09 9.21 -8.41
CA GLN A 112 -4.25 9.07 -9.60
C GLN A 112 -5.06 9.04 -10.90
N SER A 113 -6.25 8.42 -10.89
CA SER A 113 -7.17 8.43 -12.04
C SER A 113 -8.08 9.65 -12.11
N ARG A 114 -7.97 10.59 -11.16
CA ARG A 114 -8.93 11.70 -10.96
C ARG A 114 -10.38 11.21 -10.84
N PHE A 115 -10.58 10.02 -10.28
CA PHE A 115 -11.86 9.32 -10.17
C PHE A 115 -12.60 9.14 -11.50
N GLN A 116 -11.89 9.17 -12.63
CA GLN A 116 -12.49 8.91 -13.93
C GLN A 116 -12.74 7.42 -14.12
N PHE A 117 -13.91 7.12 -14.68
CA PHE A 117 -14.28 5.77 -15.07
C PHE A 117 -13.84 5.51 -16.51
N THR A 118 -13.02 4.49 -16.72
CA THR A 118 -12.41 4.18 -18.01
C THR A 118 -12.82 2.78 -18.49
N PRO A 119 -13.97 2.61 -19.16
CA PRO A 119 -14.46 1.31 -19.60
C PRO A 119 -13.48 0.59 -20.54
N LYS A 120 -12.82 1.34 -21.43
CA LYS A 120 -11.85 0.80 -22.41
C LYS A 120 -10.61 0.18 -21.76
N ALA A 121 -10.30 0.50 -20.49
CA ALA A 121 -9.20 -0.12 -19.76
C ALA A 121 -9.57 -1.48 -19.15
N ILE A 122 -10.87 -1.80 -19.03
CA ILE A 122 -11.40 -3.05 -18.46
C ILE A 122 -11.45 -4.16 -19.52
N GLU A 123 -11.39 -3.80 -20.81
CA GLU A 123 -11.40 -4.78 -21.90
C GLU A 123 -10.21 -5.76 -21.81
N PRO A 124 -10.46 -7.08 -21.87
CA PRO A 124 -9.42 -8.09 -21.81
C PRO A 124 -8.53 -8.03 -23.06
N LYS A 125 -7.32 -7.52 -22.92
CA LYS A 125 -6.32 -7.47 -23.99
C LYS A 125 -5.50 -8.76 -24.03
N PHE A 126 -5.92 -9.74 -24.84
CA PHE A 126 -5.21 -11.01 -25.04
C PHE A 126 -3.75 -10.86 -25.49
N SER A 127 -3.41 -9.72 -26.11
CA SER A 127 -2.03 -9.37 -26.47
C SER A 127 -1.07 -9.26 -25.27
N LYS A 128 -1.60 -9.05 -24.05
CA LYS A 128 -0.82 -9.02 -22.80
C LYS A 128 -0.55 -10.40 -22.19
N LEU A 129 -1.22 -11.47 -22.66
CA LEU A 129 -1.09 -12.82 -22.12
C LEU A 129 0.01 -13.67 -22.79
N ASN A 130 0.86 -13.08 -23.65
CA ASN A 130 1.90 -13.85 -24.34
C ASN A 130 3.05 -14.25 -23.38
N PRO A 131 3.21 -15.55 -23.05
CA PRO A 131 4.19 -16.01 -22.07
C PRO A 131 5.65 -15.85 -22.56
N ILE A 132 5.88 -15.87 -23.87
CA ILE A 132 7.22 -15.70 -24.47
C ILE A 132 7.74 -14.27 -24.24
N LYS A 133 6.85 -13.26 -24.40
CA LYS A 133 7.17 -11.87 -24.06
C LYS A 133 7.41 -11.70 -22.55
N GLY A 134 6.66 -12.43 -21.72
CA GLY A 134 6.86 -12.46 -20.26
C GLY A 134 8.25 -12.96 -19.86
N PHE A 135 8.68 -14.11 -20.38
CA PHE A 135 10.01 -14.66 -20.12
C PHE A 135 11.14 -13.76 -20.61
N LYS A 136 11.01 -13.19 -21.82
CA LYS A 136 12.00 -12.24 -22.35
C LYS A 136 12.12 -11.00 -21.47
N ASN A 137 11.02 -10.50 -20.93
CA ASN A 137 11.04 -9.35 -20.01
C ASN A 137 11.78 -9.67 -18.70
N ILE A 138 11.68 -10.90 -18.18
CA ILE A 138 12.37 -11.32 -16.95
C ILE A 138 13.89 -11.36 -17.13
N PHE A 139 14.41 -11.77 -18.29
CA PHE A 139 15.85 -11.82 -18.59
C PHE A 139 16.38 -10.62 -19.39
N SER A 140 15.63 -9.52 -19.46
CA SER A 140 16.04 -8.33 -20.20
C SER A 140 16.86 -7.35 -19.35
N SER A 141 17.54 -6.40 -20.00
CA SER A 141 18.16 -5.25 -19.35
C SER A 141 17.19 -4.44 -18.47
N GLN A 142 15.88 -4.53 -18.73
CA GLN A 142 14.85 -3.91 -17.90
C GLN A 142 14.74 -4.56 -16.52
N SER A 143 15.06 -5.86 -16.38
CA SER A 143 15.07 -6.52 -15.07
C SER A 143 16.21 -6.05 -14.20
N VAL A 144 17.39 -5.80 -14.77
CA VAL A 144 18.52 -5.21 -14.04
C VAL A 144 18.15 -3.82 -13.53
N ALA A 145 17.50 -3.00 -14.36
CA ALA A 145 17.00 -1.69 -13.94
C ALA A 145 15.97 -1.80 -12.80
N LYS A 146 15.04 -2.76 -12.86
CA LYS A 146 14.08 -3.02 -11.78
C LYS A 146 14.77 -3.44 -10.48
N LEU A 147 15.81 -4.27 -10.57
CA LEU A 147 16.59 -4.72 -9.42
C LEU A 147 17.30 -3.53 -8.77
N LEU A 148 17.95 -2.68 -9.55
CA LEU A 148 18.60 -1.46 -9.05
C LEU A 148 17.59 -0.55 -8.34
N VAL A 149 16.41 -0.33 -8.91
CA VAL A 149 15.35 0.44 -8.25
C VAL A 149 14.92 -0.19 -6.93
N ALA A 150 14.75 -1.52 -6.89
CA ALA A 150 14.40 -2.22 -5.66
C ALA A 150 15.48 -2.10 -4.58
N LEU A 151 16.76 -2.20 -4.95
CA LEU A 151 17.88 -1.99 -4.03
C LEU A 151 17.92 -0.56 -3.51
N THR A 152 17.71 0.44 -4.36
CA THR A 152 17.63 1.84 -3.92
C THR A 152 16.52 2.03 -2.89
N LYS A 153 15.33 1.47 -3.14
CA LYS A 153 14.23 1.50 -2.17
C LYS A 153 14.61 0.84 -0.85
N PHE A 154 15.26 -0.32 -0.91
CA PHE A 154 15.73 -1.03 0.28
C PHE A 154 16.71 -0.17 1.10
N ILE A 155 17.71 0.42 0.45
CA ILE A 155 18.72 1.27 1.12
C ILE A 155 18.05 2.49 1.77
N VAL A 156 17.13 3.15 1.06
CA VAL A 156 16.37 4.27 1.61
C VAL A 156 15.59 3.82 2.84
N LEU A 157 14.78 2.77 2.73
CA LEU A 157 13.98 2.27 3.86
C LEU A 157 14.85 1.85 5.04
N PHE A 158 15.96 1.17 4.80
CA PHE A 158 16.93 0.80 5.82
C PHE A 158 17.51 2.03 6.52
N GLY A 159 17.90 3.06 5.75
CA GLY A 159 18.38 4.32 6.32
C GLY A 159 17.35 5.01 7.22
N PHE A 160 16.07 4.97 6.84
CA PHE A 160 14.98 5.54 7.65
C PHE A 160 14.70 4.73 8.93
N THR A 161 14.80 3.41 8.89
CA THR A 161 14.51 2.55 10.05
C THR A 161 15.70 2.30 10.96
N TRP A 162 16.92 2.58 10.50
CA TRP A 162 18.16 2.38 11.26
C TRP A 162 18.16 3.00 12.67
N PRO A 163 17.68 4.23 12.91
CA PRO A 163 17.63 4.80 14.25
C PRO A 163 16.82 3.93 15.22
N VAL A 164 15.67 3.41 14.78
CA VAL A 164 14.81 2.55 15.61
C VAL A 164 15.49 1.24 15.94
N ILE A 165 16.27 0.69 15.01
CA ILE A 165 17.06 -0.52 15.28
C ILE A 165 18.08 -0.26 16.39
N ARG A 166 18.75 0.90 16.38
CA ARG A 166 19.68 1.27 17.46
C ARG A 166 18.96 1.44 18.79
N ASP A 167 17.84 2.16 18.79
CA ASP A 167 17.04 2.39 20.01
C ASP A 167 16.57 1.05 20.62
N VAL A 168 16.16 0.08 19.79
CA VAL A 168 15.79 -1.27 20.21
C VAL A 168 16.98 -2.06 20.77
N MET A 169 18.16 -1.96 20.15
CA MET A 169 19.36 -2.68 20.61
C MET A 169 19.90 -2.15 21.94
N ASP A 170 19.73 -0.86 22.19
CA ASP A 170 20.18 -0.18 23.41
C ASP A 170 19.10 -0.19 24.52
N ASP A 171 17.91 -0.79 24.28
CA ASP A 171 16.80 -0.77 25.23
C ASP A 171 17.05 -1.67 26.45
N PRO A 172 16.74 -1.18 27.68
CA PRO A 172 16.95 -1.93 28.92
C PRO A 172 16.17 -3.24 29.02
N MET A 173 15.14 -3.48 28.19
CA MET A 173 14.41 -4.75 28.13
C MET A 173 15.33 -5.95 27.88
N PHE A 174 16.44 -5.76 27.17
CA PHE A 174 17.38 -6.85 26.87
C PHE A 174 18.50 -7.02 27.90
N SER A 175 18.73 -6.02 28.75
CA SER A 175 19.82 -6.04 29.74
C SER A 175 19.36 -6.19 31.19
N SER A 176 18.07 -5.95 31.46
CA SER A 176 17.54 -5.78 32.82
C SER A 176 16.17 -6.45 32.98
N SER A 177 15.81 -6.79 34.21
CA SER A 177 14.44 -7.23 34.52
C SER A 177 13.48 -6.05 34.43
N THR A 178 12.54 -6.11 33.48
CA THR A 178 11.52 -5.08 33.27
C THR A 178 10.13 -5.59 33.63
N ASP A 179 9.24 -4.68 34.03
CA ASP A 179 7.83 -5.00 34.28
C ASP A 179 7.12 -5.48 33.01
N PHE A 180 6.12 -6.36 33.17
CA PHE A 180 5.32 -6.87 32.05
C PHE A 180 4.63 -5.75 31.25
N TYR A 181 4.18 -4.69 31.93
CA TYR A 181 3.57 -3.52 31.28
C TYR A 181 4.56 -2.77 30.39
N TYR A 182 5.84 -2.74 30.76
CA TYR A 182 6.89 -2.11 29.95
C TYR A 182 7.06 -2.83 28.61
N ILE A 183 7.01 -4.17 28.61
CA ILE A 183 7.13 -4.99 27.40
C ILE A 183 6.01 -4.65 26.40
N LEU A 184 4.77 -4.53 26.87
CA LEU A 184 3.64 -4.17 26.00
C LEU A 184 3.79 -2.76 25.41
N TYR A 185 4.25 -1.80 26.23
CA TYR A 185 4.52 -0.44 25.77
C TYR A 185 5.66 -0.42 24.74
N PHE A 186 6.78 -1.07 25.03
CA PHE A 186 7.93 -1.18 24.14
C PHE A 186 7.56 -1.77 22.78
N MET A 187 6.77 -2.86 22.76
CA MET A 187 6.30 -3.47 21.52
C MET A 187 5.42 -2.52 20.69
N ALA A 188 4.50 -1.80 21.35
CA ALA A 188 3.61 -0.85 20.68
C ALA A 188 4.38 0.36 20.13
N ASP A 189 5.25 0.95 20.96
CA ASP A 189 6.06 2.12 20.59
C ASP A 189 7.03 1.79 19.45
N THR A 190 7.75 0.66 19.55
CA THR A 190 8.65 0.19 18.50
C THR A 190 7.90 -0.06 17.20
N ALA A 191 6.75 -0.75 17.24
CA ALA A 191 5.95 -1.02 16.04
C ALA A 191 5.46 0.28 15.38
N GLN A 192 5.00 1.24 16.18
CA GLN A 192 4.56 2.56 15.69
C GLN A 192 5.73 3.35 15.10
N SER A 193 6.88 3.39 15.78
CA SER A 193 8.09 4.08 15.36
C SER A 193 8.64 3.51 14.04
N VAL A 194 8.75 2.18 13.92
CA VAL A 194 9.13 1.52 12.66
C VAL A 194 8.15 1.89 11.54
N THR A 195 6.85 1.78 11.80
CA THR A 195 5.83 2.05 10.76
C THR A 195 5.86 3.50 10.29
N LEU A 196 6.04 4.47 11.20
CA LEU A 196 6.18 5.89 10.86
C LEU A 196 7.45 6.15 10.02
N ARG A 197 8.58 5.55 10.38
CA ARG A 197 9.83 5.69 9.63
C ARG A 197 9.74 5.06 8.24
N VAL A 198 9.14 3.89 8.13
CA VAL A 198 8.84 3.23 6.85
C VAL A 198 7.93 4.11 6.00
N LEU A 199 6.85 4.65 6.59
CA LEU A 199 5.93 5.54 5.88
C LEU A 199 6.66 6.79 5.36
N ALA A 200 7.51 7.41 6.17
CA ALA A 200 8.31 8.57 5.76
C ALA A 200 9.25 8.24 4.59
N GLY A 201 9.95 7.10 4.65
CA GLY A 201 10.79 6.63 3.55
C GLY A 201 9.98 6.32 2.27
N MET A 202 8.82 5.69 2.43
CA MET A 202 7.91 5.39 1.31
C MET A 202 7.33 6.66 0.67
N VAL A 203 7.04 7.70 1.45
CA VAL A 203 6.59 9.00 0.91
C VAL A 203 7.69 9.61 0.02
N LEU A 204 8.95 9.57 0.45
CA LEU A 204 10.08 10.04 -0.36
C LEU A 204 10.20 9.24 -1.66
N ILE A 205 10.15 7.90 -1.57
CA ILE A 205 10.20 7.01 -2.73
C ILE A 205 9.03 7.28 -3.69
N ALA A 206 7.82 7.43 -3.17
CA ALA A 206 6.62 7.68 -3.95
C ALA A 206 6.63 9.04 -4.63
N ALA A 207 7.17 10.08 -3.97
CA ALA A 207 7.34 11.39 -4.58
C ALA A 207 8.27 11.32 -5.80
N GLY A 208 9.41 10.62 -5.68
CA GLY A 208 10.34 10.41 -6.78
C GLY A 208 9.74 9.59 -7.93
N ASP A 209 9.08 8.47 -7.60
CA ASP A 209 8.41 7.62 -8.59
C ASP A 209 7.29 8.36 -9.31
N TYR A 210 6.47 9.13 -8.59
CA TYR A 210 5.41 9.93 -9.18
C TYR A 210 5.93 11.02 -10.11
N ALA A 211 6.98 11.74 -9.72
CA ALA A 211 7.62 12.74 -10.56
C ALA A 211 8.15 12.12 -11.87
N TYR A 212 8.79 10.95 -11.78
CA TYR A 212 9.25 10.21 -12.95
C TYR A 212 8.10 9.77 -13.86
N GLN A 213 7.02 9.23 -13.28
CA GLN A 213 5.86 8.78 -14.03
C GLN A 213 5.10 9.95 -14.68
N MET A 214 5.05 11.11 -14.03
CA MET A 214 4.46 12.32 -14.60
C MET A 214 5.25 12.78 -15.82
N TRP A 215 6.58 12.92 -15.68
CA TRP A 215 7.47 13.30 -16.78
C TRP A 215 7.39 12.31 -17.95
N LYS A 216 7.37 11.00 -17.64
CA LYS A 216 7.23 9.96 -18.66
C LYS A 216 5.88 10.03 -19.36
N ASN A 217 4.80 10.25 -18.62
CA ASN A 217 3.46 10.36 -19.18
C ASN A 217 3.33 11.58 -20.11
N GLU A 218 3.90 12.73 -19.74
CA GLU A 218 3.98 13.91 -20.62
C GLU A 218 4.74 13.59 -21.91
N ARG A 219 5.91 12.94 -21.78
CA ARG A 219 6.75 12.58 -22.92
C ARG A 219 6.06 11.57 -23.86
N ASP A 220 5.38 10.57 -23.30
CA ASP A 220 4.62 9.58 -24.07
C ASP A 220 3.36 10.19 -24.73
N SER A 221 2.85 11.29 -24.16
CA SER A 221 1.68 12.02 -24.68
C SER A 221 2.00 12.93 -25.87
N MET A 222 3.27 13.30 -26.09
CA MET A 222 3.68 14.17 -27.20
C MET A 222 3.29 13.62 -28.58
N MET A 223 3.06 14.53 -29.52
CA MET A 223 2.57 14.21 -30.86
C MET A 223 3.63 14.48 -31.92
N THR A 224 3.48 13.86 -33.09
CA THR A 224 4.25 14.26 -34.27
C THR A 224 3.57 15.45 -34.96
N TYR A 225 4.31 16.18 -35.79
CA TYR A 225 3.75 17.31 -36.56
C TYR A 225 2.58 16.91 -37.47
N GLN A 226 2.56 15.66 -37.95
CA GLN A 226 1.46 15.13 -38.77
C GLN A 226 0.21 14.81 -37.96
N GLU A 227 0.33 14.44 -36.68
CA GLU A 227 -0.80 14.13 -35.80
C GLU A 227 -1.55 15.40 -35.32
N VAL A 228 -0.92 16.56 -35.40
CA VAL A 228 -1.50 17.87 -35.01
C VAL A 228 -2.38 18.46 -36.11
N LYS A 229 -2.09 18.14 -37.38
CA LYS A 229 -2.65 18.79 -38.57
C LYS A 229 -3.90 18.09 -39.07
#